data_AF-A0A534FW12-F1
#
_entry.id   AF-A0A534FW12-F1
#
_cell.length_a   1.000
_cell.length_b   1.000
_cell.length_c   1.000
_cell.angle_alpha   90.00
_cell.angle_beta   90.00
_cell.angle_gamma   90.00
#
_symmetry.space_group_name_H-M   'P 1'
#
loop_
_entity.id
_entity.type
_entity.pdbx_description
1 polymer ?
#
loop_
_entity_poly.entity_id
_entity_poly.type
_entity_poly.pdbx_seq_one_letter_code
_entity_poly.pdbx_strand_id
1 'polypeptide(L)'
;MKSAERASLRSLLVLAVLAALVFLAALLIGSSGIGVRRALEALGGSGDAATRSVLLGVRLPRVLAAFGVGSLLALSGVLLQAL
;
A
#
# COMPACT_ATOMS: atom_id res chain seq x y z
N MET A 1 -33.13 -0.72 0.26
CA MET A 1 -32.11 0.35 0.11
C MET A 1 -31.08 0.39 1.24
N LYS A 2 -31.45 0.47 2.54
CA LYS A 2 -30.48 0.46 3.68
C LYS A 2 -29.51 -0.74 3.74
N SER A 3 -29.88 -1.91 3.20
CA SER A 3 -29.03 -3.11 3.18
C SER A 3 -27.92 -3.05 2.12
N ALA A 4 -28.20 -2.42 0.97
CA ALA A 4 -27.23 -2.26 -0.12
C ALA A 4 -26.12 -1.28 0.27
N GLU A 5 -26.49 -0.20 0.96
CA GLU A 5 -25.55 0.81 1.47
C GLU A 5 -24.64 0.25 2.58
N ARG A 6 -25.18 -0.61 3.46
CA ARG A 6 -24.37 -1.30 4.47
C ARG A 6 -23.44 -2.35 3.84
N ALA A 7 -23.87 -3.01 2.77
CA ALA A 7 -23.05 -3.98 2.05
C ALA A 7 -21.88 -3.29 1.32
N SER A 8 -22.13 -2.13 0.69
CA SER A 8 -21.08 -1.35 0.02
C SER A 8 -20.07 -0.75 1.00
N LEU A 9 -20.52 -0.26 2.16
CA LEU A 9 -19.62 0.21 3.21
C LEU A 9 -18.74 -0.91 3.76
N ARG A 10 -19.31 -2.10 3.98
CA ARG A 10 -18.52 -3.28 4.38
C ARG A 10 -17.48 -3.65 3.34
N SER A 11 -17.84 -3.67 2.05
CA SER A 11 -16.87 -3.98 0.99
C SER A 11 -15.77 -2.91 0.90
N LEU A 12 -16.10 -1.63 1.04
CA LEU A 12 -15.10 -0.55 1.05
C LEU A 12 -14.15 -0.67 2.23
N LEU A 13 -14.67 -1.00 3.43
CA LEU A 13 -13.84 -1.24 4.61
C LEU A 13 -12.91 -2.43 4.40
N VAL A 14 -13.40 -3.54 3.86
CA VAL A 14 -12.57 -4.72 3.54
C VAL A 14 -11.48 -4.34 2.53
N LEU A 15 -11.83 -3.59 1.48
CA LEU A 15 -10.85 -3.15 0.49
C LEU A 15 -9.79 -2.23 1.09
N ALA A 16 -10.19 -1.31 1.96
CA ALA A 16 -9.27 -0.40 2.66
C ALA A 16 -8.31 -1.16 3.58
N VAL A 17 -8.81 -2.16 4.32
CA VAL A 17 -7.96 -3.03 5.16
C VAL A 17 -6.98 -3.82 4.30
N LEU A 18 -7.45 -4.42 3.20
CA LEU A 18 -6.58 -5.14 2.26
C LEU A 18 -5.52 -4.22 1.66
N ALA A 19 -5.89 -3.01 1.25
CA ALA A 19 -4.96 -2.00 0.73
C ALA A 19 -3.88 -1.65 1.76
N ALA A 20 -4.25 -1.43 3.03
CA ALA A 20 -3.30 -1.17 4.11
C ALA A 20 -2.35 -2.35 4.36
N LEU A 21 -2.86 -3.59 4.34
CA LEU A 21 -2.05 -4.80 4.48
C LEU A 21 -1.06 -4.95 3.32
N VAL A 22 -1.50 -4.72 2.08
CA VAL A 22 -0.65 -4.77 0.89
C VAL A 22 0.41 -3.67 0.91
N PHE A 23 0.04 -2.45 1.34
CA PHE A 23 0.99 -1.35 1.50
C PHE A 23 2.10 -1.71 2.49
N LEU A 24 1.73 -2.26 3.65
CA LEU A 24 2.68 -2.67 4.67
C LEU A 24 3.56 -3.83 4.17
N ALA A 25 2.94 -4.82 3.51
CA ALA A 25 3.66 -5.94 2.91
C ALA A 25 4.66 -5.47 1.83
N ALA A 26 4.30 -4.52 0.97
CA ALA A 26 5.18 -3.97 -0.05
C ALA A 26 6.34 -3.15 0.53
N LEU A 27 6.17 -2.57 1.72
CA LEU A 27 7.24 -1.90 2.44
C LEU A 27 8.22 -2.90 3.05
N LEU A 28 7.69 -3.98 3.64
CA LEU A 28 8.44 -5.02 4.34
C LEU A 28 9.15 -6.00 3.39
N ILE A 29 8.50 -6.39 2.30
CA ILE A 29 8.98 -7.35 1.31
C ILE A 29 9.71 -6.58 0.22
N GLY A 30 11.01 -6.85 0.04
CA GLY A 30 11.74 -6.29 -1.11
C GLY A 30 13.07 -6.98 -1.36
N SER A 31 13.57 -6.81 -2.58
CA SER A 31 14.63 -7.65 -3.17
C SER A 31 16.00 -7.56 -2.53
N SER A 32 16.25 -6.58 -1.66
CA SER A 32 17.57 -6.30 -1.09
C SER A 32 18.01 -7.27 0.02
N GLY A 33 17.34 -8.41 0.20
CA GLY A 33 17.66 -9.39 1.26
C GLY A 33 17.44 -8.88 2.69
N ILE A 34 16.85 -7.68 2.84
CA ILE A 34 16.50 -7.08 4.12
C ILE A 34 15.35 -7.90 4.71
N GLY A 35 15.64 -8.69 5.75
CA GLY A 35 14.62 -9.47 6.44
C GLY A 35 13.52 -8.59 7.03
N VAL A 36 12.28 -9.10 7.06
CA VAL A 36 11.07 -8.40 7.55
C VAL A 36 11.30 -7.74 8.91
N ARG A 37 12.03 -8.41 9.82
CA ARG A 37 12.37 -7.89 11.15
C ARG A 37 13.21 -6.61 11.10
N ARG A 38 14.20 -6.54 10.20
CA ARG A 38 15.03 -5.34 10.02
C ARG A 38 14.27 -4.19 9.37
N ALA A 39 13.31 -4.49 8.49
CA ALA A 39 12.43 -3.48 7.93
C ALA A 39 11.51 -2.88 9.00
N LEU A 40 10.98 -3.69 9.92
CA LEU A 40 10.20 -3.22 11.07
C LEU A 40 11.05 -2.37 12.03
N GLU A 41 12.27 -2.80 12.35
CA GLU A 41 13.21 -2.03 13.17
C GLU A 41 13.55 -0.67 12.50
N ALA A 42 13.75 -0.66 11.18
CA ALA A 42 14.01 0.58 10.44
C ALA A 42 12.81 1.53 10.38
N LEU A 43 11.57 1.00 10.36
CA LEU A 43 10.34 1.80 10.50
C LEU A 43 10.19 2.35 11.93
N GLY A 44 10.53 1.55 12.93
CA GLY A 44 10.53 1.93 14.34
C GLY A 44 11.68 2.86 14.75
N GLY A 45 12.59 3.20 13.83
CA GLY A 45 13.72 4.10 14.07
C GLY A 45 14.96 3.47 14.71
N SER A 46 14.95 2.16 14.97
CA SER A 46 16.07 1.42 15.58
C SER A 46 16.91 0.60 14.58
N GLY A 47 16.52 0.57 13.30
CA GLY A 47 17.20 -0.19 12.26
C GLY A 47 18.46 0.47 11.68
N ASP A 48 19.28 -0.34 11.04
CA ASP A 48 20.51 0.06 10.35
C ASP A 48 20.29 1.23 9.36
N ALA A 49 21.23 2.18 9.31
CA ALA A 49 21.11 3.43 8.55
C ALA A 49 20.99 3.19 7.04
N ALA A 50 21.69 2.18 6.50
CA ALA A 50 21.58 1.80 5.10
C ALA A 50 20.23 1.13 4.78
N THR A 51 19.72 0.31 5.70
CA THR A 51 18.37 -0.27 5.60
C THR A 51 17.29 0.82 5.59
N ARG A 52 17.41 1.82 6.48
CA ARG A 52 16.46 2.93 6.60
C ARG A 52 16.48 3.84 5.36
N SER A 53 17.66 4.16 4.82
CA SER A 53 17.77 5.01 3.63
C SER A 53 17.15 4.34 2.39
N VAL A 54 17.33 3.02 2.22
CA VAL A 54 16.67 2.27 1.13
C VAL A 54 15.16 2.22 1.33
N LEU A 55 14.70 1.99 2.57
CA LEU A 55 13.28 1.91 2.88
C LEU A 55 12.56 3.24 2.63
N LEU A 56 13.08 4.33 3.17
CA LEU A 56 12.46 5.67 3.05
C LEU A 56 12.76 6.35 1.71
N GLY A 57 13.95 6.14 1.15
CA GLY A 57 14.41 6.80 -0.07
C GLY A 57 13.97 6.10 -1.35
N VAL A 58 13.66 4.80 -1.31
CA VAL A 58 13.30 4.04 -2.52
C VAL A 58 11.99 3.27 -2.37
N ARG A 59 11.81 2.49 -1.30
CA ARG A 59 10.62 1.63 -1.18
C ARG A 59 9.36 2.44 -0.92
N LEU A 60 9.38 3.35 0.05
CA LEU A 60 8.24 4.22 0.37
C LEU A 60 7.76 5.04 -0.85
N PRO A 61 8.62 5.79 -1.58
CA PRO A 61 8.16 6.53 -2.76
C PRO A 61 7.66 5.61 -3.87
N ARG A 62 8.24 4.42 -4.06
CA ARG A 62 7.74 3.44 -5.03
C ARG A 62 6.34 2.93 -4.68
N VAL A 63 6.09 2.59 -3.41
CA VAL A 63 4.77 2.10 -2.97
C VAL A 63 3.72 3.21 -3.14
N LEU A 64 4.04 4.45 -2.76
CA LEU A 64 3.15 5.60 -2.97
C LEU A 64 2.83 5.82 -4.45
N ALA A 65 3.85 5.76 -5.32
CA ALA A 65 3.66 5.88 -6.76
C ALA A 65 2.77 4.75 -7.32
N ALA A 66 2.98 3.51 -6.88
CA ALA A 66 2.17 2.36 -7.31
C ALA A 66 0.70 2.50 -6.93
N PHE A 67 0.41 2.92 -5.69
CA PHE A 67 -0.97 3.20 -5.25
C PHE A 67 -1.58 4.37 -6.01
N GLY A 68 -0.83 5.45 -6.22
CA GLY A 68 -1.29 6.62 -6.98
C GLY A 68 -1.65 6.26 -8.42
N VAL A 69 -0.74 5.62 -9.16
CA VAL A 69 -0.96 5.20 -10.55
C VAL A 69 -2.08 4.16 -10.63
N GLY A 70 -2.10 3.16 -9.75
CA GLY A 70 -3.16 2.16 -9.72
C GLY A 70 -4.55 2.76 -9.49
N SER A 71 -4.65 3.74 -8.59
CA SER A 71 -5.91 4.45 -8.33
C SER A 71 -6.37 5.24 -9.55
N LEU A 72 -5.44 5.94 -10.22
CA LEU A 72 -5.75 6.70 -11.44
C LEU A 72 -6.20 5.79 -12.59
N LEU A 73 -5.57 4.62 -12.75
CA LEU A 73 -5.99 3.64 -13.75
C LEU A 73 -7.39 3.06 -13.45
N ALA A 74 -7.67 2.75 -12.19
CA ALA A 74 -8.99 2.30 -11.78
C ALA A 74 -10.07 3.37 -12.06
N LEU A 75 -9.80 4.63 -11.73
CA LEU A 75 -10.68 5.76 -12.03
C LEU A 75 -10.89 5.92 -13.54
N SER A 76 -9.82 5.87 -14.33
CA SER A 76 -9.90 5.94 -15.79
C SER A 76 -10.77 4.82 -16.37
N GLY A 77 -10.65 3.59 -15.86
CA GLY A 77 -11.49 2.46 -16.27
C GLY A 77 -12.96 2.69 -15.98
N VAL A 78 -13.30 3.20 -14.80
CA VAL A 78 -14.69 3.54 -14.43
C VAL A 78 -15.25 4.65 -15.33
N LEU A 79 -14.46 5.68 -15.61
CA LEU A 79 -14.88 6.78 -16.48
C LEU A 79 -15.16 6.31 -17.91
N LEU A 80 -14.33 5.41 -18.46
CA LEU A 80 -14.53 4.83 -19.79
C LEU A 80 -15.75 3.91 -19.85
N GLN A 81 -16.09 3.24 -18.75
CA GLN A 81 -17.29 2.40 -18.66
C GLN A 81 -18.59 3.22 -18.53
N ALA A 82 -18.49 4.48 -18.12
CA ALA A 82 -19.63 5.37 -17.94
C ALA A 82 -19.99 6.18 -19.21
N LEU A 83 -19.12 6.16 -20.22
CA LEU A 83 -19.32 6.77 -21.54
C LEU A 83 -19.94 5.76 -22.50
#